data_AF-A0A519ZKS6-F1
#
_entry.id   AF-A0A519ZKS6-F1
#
_cell.length_a   1.000
_cell.length_b   1.000
_cell.length_c   1.000
_cell.angle_alpha   90.00
_cell.angle_beta   90.00
_cell.angle_gamma   90.00
#
_symmetry.space_group_name_H-M   'P 1'
#
loop_
_entity.id
_entity.type
_entity.pdbx_description
1 polymer ?
#
loop_
_entity_poly.entity_id
_entity_poly.type
_entity_poly.pdbx_seq_one_letter_code
_entity_poly.pdbx_strand_id
1 'polypeptide(L)'
;MHKYFLALLLAVLSFLGPRAQAQGTAAHNPLVYADVPDMSMIRVGKTYYMSSTTMHLSPGVPIMQSTDLVNWHLVSYAYDTLTSTDAMALTHGQSTYGRGSWASSLRYHQGTYYV
;
A
#
# COMPACT_ATOMS: atom_id res chain seq x y z
N MET A 1 -29.06 -25.03 -33.11
CA MET A 1 -28.27 -25.49 -31.93
C MET A 1 -26.98 -24.69 -31.70
N HIS A 2 -26.23 -24.27 -32.72
CA HIS A 2 -24.95 -23.54 -32.54
C HIS A 2 -25.06 -22.14 -31.93
N LYS A 3 -26.10 -21.35 -32.23
CA LYS A 3 -26.22 -19.96 -31.74
C LYS A 3 -26.43 -19.87 -30.23
N TYR A 4 -27.13 -20.82 -29.65
CA TYR A 4 -27.38 -20.88 -28.20
C TYR A 4 -26.17 -21.39 -27.43
N PHE A 5 -25.36 -22.26 -28.03
CA PHE A 5 -24.13 -22.78 -27.43
C PHE A 5 -23.07 -21.70 -27.24
N LEU A 6 -22.90 -20.82 -28.24
CA LEU A 6 -21.95 -19.71 -28.16
C LEU A 6 -22.38 -18.65 -27.13
N ALA A 7 -23.68 -18.37 -27.03
CA ALA A 7 -24.23 -17.46 -26.02
C ALA A 7 -24.08 -18.01 -24.59
N LEU A 8 -24.27 -19.31 -24.40
CA LEU A 8 -24.06 -19.99 -23.13
C LEU A 8 -22.58 -19.97 -22.73
N LEU A 9 -21.68 -20.20 -23.68
CA LEU A 9 -20.22 -20.18 -23.44
C LEU A 9 -19.74 -18.79 -23.01
N LEU A 10 -20.22 -17.72 -23.67
CA LEU A 10 -19.92 -16.33 -23.31
C LEU A 10 -20.49 -15.94 -21.93
N ALA A 11 -21.68 -16.42 -21.58
CA ALA A 11 -22.27 -16.21 -20.27
C ALA A 11 -21.45 -16.91 -19.17
N VAL A 12 -20.98 -18.14 -19.40
CA VAL A 12 -20.16 -18.88 -18.42
C VAL A 12 -18.79 -18.23 -18.23
N LEU A 13 -18.15 -17.76 -19.30
CA LEU A 13 -16.86 -17.07 -19.24
C LEU A 13 -16.92 -15.74 -18.46
N SER A 14 -18.06 -15.07 -18.44
CA SER A 14 -18.27 -13.83 -17.68
C SER A 14 -18.48 -14.04 -16.17
N PHE A 15 -18.68 -15.29 -15.72
CA PHE A 15 -18.70 -15.65 -14.31
C PHE A 15 -17.35 -16.19 -13.77
N LEU A 16 -16.41 -16.55 -14.64
CA LEU A 16 -15.13 -17.17 -14.27
C LEU A 16 -13.95 -16.18 -14.20
N GLY A 17 -14.17 -14.89 -14.51
CA GLY A 17 -13.16 -13.86 -14.32
C GLY A 17 -12.92 -13.58 -12.83
N PRO A 18 -11.68 -13.30 -12.39
CA PRO A 18 -11.41 -12.94 -11.01
C PRO A 18 -12.21 -11.68 -10.65
N ARG A 19 -13.23 -11.85 -9.81
CA ARG A 19 -13.93 -10.72 -9.20
C ARG A 19 -13.05 -10.17 -8.08
N ALA A 20 -12.39 -9.05 -8.35
CA ALA A 20 -11.89 -8.20 -7.28
C ALA A 20 -13.11 -7.76 -6.46
N GLN A 21 -13.29 -8.33 -5.28
CA GLN A 21 -14.37 -7.98 -4.38
C GLN A 21 -14.00 -6.65 -3.71
N ALA A 22 -14.44 -5.54 -4.29
CA ALA A 22 -14.48 -4.28 -3.56
C ALA A 22 -15.45 -4.44 -2.37
N GLN A 23 -15.15 -3.82 -1.22
CA GLN A 23 -16.08 -3.73 -0.10
C GLN A 23 -17.45 -3.25 -0.64
N GLY A 24 -18.48 -4.10 -0.58
CA GLY A 24 -19.83 -3.79 -1.09
C GLY A 24 -20.61 -2.76 -0.25
N THR A 25 -19.94 -2.10 0.69
CA THR A 25 -20.48 -1.06 1.56
C THR A 25 -19.96 0.30 1.09
N ALA A 26 -20.82 1.33 1.12
CA ALA A 26 -20.38 2.70 0.91
C ALA A 26 -19.17 3.03 1.80
N ALA A 27 -18.22 3.82 1.27
CA ALA A 27 -17.02 4.20 2.01
C ALA A 27 -17.40 4.82 3.36
N HIS A 28 -16.77 4.35 4.44
CA HIS A 28 -17.05 4.79 5.81
C HIS A 28 -15.74 5.02 6.54
N ASN A 29 -15.68 6.11 7.32
CA ASN A 29 -14.49 6.44 8.10
C ASN A 29 -14.41 5.65 9.42
N PRO A 30 -13.21 5.31 9.90
CA PRO A 30 -11.92 5.51 9.24
C PRO A 30 -11.73 4.56 8.04
N LEU A 31 -11.21 5.08 6.92
CA LEU A 31 -10.95 4.27 5.71
C LEU A 31 -9.91 3.17 5.97
N VAL A 32 -8.90 3.49 6.78
CA VAL A 32 -7.91 2.54 7.29
C VAL A 32 -7.98 2.56 8.80
N TYR A 33 -8.57 1.52 9.39
CA TYR A 33 -8.66 1.37 10.85
C TYR A 33 -7.41 0.66 11.39
N ALA A 34 -6.24 1.27 11.21
CA ALA A 34 -4.95 0.76 11.66
C ALA A 34 -3.98 1.92 11.92
N ASP A 35 -2.78 1.61 12.45
CA ASP A 35 -1.72 2.59 12.68
C ASP A 35 -1.02 2.93 11.35
N VAL A 36 -1.45 4.03 10.74
CA VAL A 36 -0.90 4.59 9.50
C VAL A 36 -0.67 6.10 9.67
N PRO A 37 0.35 6.51 10.45
CA PRO A 37 0.62 7.91 10.74
C PRO A 37 1.42 8.62 9.64
N ASP A 38 1.41 9.95 9.68
CA ASP A 38 2.21 10.82 8.80
C ASP A 38 2.07 10.55 7.29
N MET A 39 0.85 10.32 6.83
CA MET A 39 0.57 9.98 5.43
C MET A 39 1.04 11.07 4.45
N SER A 40 1.81 10.67 3.44
CA SER A 40 2.13 11.50 2.27
C SER A 40 1.59 10.86 1.00
N MET A 41 0.60 11.50 0.37
CA MET A 41 -0.17 10.92 -0.74
C MET A 41 0.10 11.62 -2.07
N ILE A 42 0.13 10.82 -3.14
CA ILE A 42 0.16 11.28 -4.52
C ILE A 42 -0.77 10.43 -5.40
N ARG A 43 -1.03 10.89 -6.62
CA ARG A 43 -1.71 10.13 -7.66
C ARG A 43 -0.87 10.09 -8.92
N VAL A 44 -0.71 8.90 -9.52
CA VAL A 44 -0.08 8.71 -10.83
C VAL A 44 -1.04 7.92 -11.71
N GLY A 45 -1.58 8.56 -12.74
CA GLY A 45 -2.61 7.98 -13.60
C GLY A 45 -3.91 7.67 -12.84
N LYS A 46 -4.27 6.38 -12.73
CA LYS A 46 -5.47 5.91 -12.01
C LYS A 46 -5.16 5.40 -10.59
N THR A 47 -3.90 5.41 -10.19
CA THR A 47 -3.45 4.83 -8.93
C THR A 47 -3.06 5.94 -7.97
N TYR A 48 -3.53 5.83 -6.74
CA TYR A 48 -3.12 6.59 -5.58
C TYR A 48 -2.03 5.82 -4.84
N TYR A 49 -1.03 6.53 -4.36
CA TYR A 49 0.04 5.98 -3.53
C TYR A 49 0.13 6.78 -2.25
N MET A 50 0.46 6.11 -1.15
CA MET A 50 0.75 6.74 0.13
C MET A 50 1.98 6.14 0.78
N SER A 51 2.85 7.00 1.33
CA SER A 51 3.86 6.59 2.31
C SER A 51 3.34 6.85 3.72
N SER A 52 3.88 6.13 4.72
CA SER A 52 3.54 6.29 6.14
C SER A 52 4.77 6.10 7.03
N THR A 53 4.71 6.57 8.27
CA THR A 53 5.78 6.40 9.28
C THR A 53 5.71 5.03 9.95
N THR A 54 6.87 4.42 10.19
CA THR A 54 7.02 3.19 11.02
C THR A 54 8.12 3.27 12.06
N MET A 55 8.78 4.43 12.20
CA MET A 55 9.81 4.69 13.20
C MET A 55 10.97 3.66 13.18
N HIS A 56 10.96 2.72 14.12
CA HIS A 56 12.02 1.76 14.42
C HIS A 56 11.73 0.36 13.85
N LEU A 57 10.60 0.18 13.15
CA LEU A 57 10.28 -1.07 12.48
C LEU A 57 11.13 -1.24 11.21
N SER A 58 11.48 -2.48 10.91
CA SER A 58 12.29 -2.88 9.75
C SER A 58 11.56 -4.01 9.01
N PRO A 59 11.27 -3.90 7.70
CA PRO A 59 11.54 -2.77 6.78
C PRO A 59 10.71 -1.52 7.10
N GLY A 60 11.12 -0.36 6.57
CA GLY A 60 10.52 0.93 6.95
C GLY A 60 10.06 1.82 5.80
N VAL A 61 9.22 2.81 6.15
CA VAL A 61 8.49 3.68 5.21
C VAL A 61 7.63 2.84 4.24
N PRO A 62 6.55 2.21 4.72
CA PRO A 62 5.64 1.44 3.89
C PRO A 62 5.01 2.32 2.80
N ILE A 63 4.95 1.78 1.60
CA ILE A 63 4.25 2.35 0.45
C ILE A 63 3.01 1.50 0.20
N MET A 64 1.84 2.13 0.27
CA MET A 64 0.55 1.52 -0.04
C MET A 64 -0.02 2.13 -1.33
N GLN A 65 -0.85 1.37 -2.02
CA GLN A 65 -1.55 1.84 -3.21
C GLN A 65 -3.07 1.61 -3.10
N SER A 66 -3.82 2.41 -3.85
CA SER A 66 -5.28 2.29 -4.00
C SER A 66 -5.70 2.80 -5.37
N THR A 67 -6.83 2.32 -5.90
CA THR A 67 -7.46 2.88 -7.11
C THR A 67 -8.72 3.71 -6.81
N ASP A 68 -9.18 3.72 -5.56
CA ASP A 68 -10.45 4.31 -5.14
C ASP A 68 -10.37 5.16 -3.87
N LEU A 69 -9.17 5.34 -3.30
CA LEU A 69 -8.87 6.02 -2.01
C LEU A 69 -9.46 5.32 -0.77
N VAL A 70 -10.13 4.18 -0.92
CA VAL A 70 -10.82 3.46 0.16
C VAL A 70 -10.10 2.17 0.48
N ASN A 71 -9.86 1.35 -0.55
CA ASN A 71 -9.23 0.05 -0.41
C ASN A 71 -7.74 0.21 -0.66
N TRP A 72 -6.93 0.05 0.38
CA TRP A 72 -5.49 0.22 0.35
C TRP A 72 -4.78 -1.11 0.60
N HIS A 73 -3.68 -1.33 -0.12
CA HIS A 73 -2.80 -2.47 0.11
C HIS A 73 -1.33 -2.07 0.01
N LEU A 74 -0.52 -2.67 0.85
CA LEU A 74 0.94 -2.51 0.90
C LEU A 74 1.57 -3.06 -0.38
N VAL A 75 2.52 -2.32 -0.96
CA VAL A 75 3.22 -2.70 -2.21
C VAL A 75 4.74 -2.66 -2.11
N SER A 76 5.30 -1.88 -1.19
CA SER A 76 6.75 -1.78 -1.00
C SER A 76 7.08 -1.18 0.36
N TYR A 77 8.36 -1.23 0.71
CA TYR A 77 9.00 -0.38 1.69
C TYR A 77 10.12 0.42 1.03
N ALA A 78 10.56 1.53 1.63
CA ALA A 78 11.67 2.33 1.08
C ALA A 78 13.04 1.73 1.39
N TYR A 79 13.16 0.96 2.49
CA TYR A 79 14.40 0.29 2.88
C TYR A 79 14.13 -0.99 3.68
N ASP A 80 15.08 -1.93 3.65
CA ASP A 80 15.05 -3.16 4.46
C ASP A 80 15.54 -2.94 5.88
N THR A 81 16.61 -2.16 6.06
CA THR A 81 17.17 -1.78 7.36
C THR A 81 17.67 -0.34 7.27
N LEU A 82 17.27 0.52 8.23
CA LEU A 82 17.58 1.95 8.17
C LEU A 82 19.09 2.22 8.34
N THR A 83 19.73 1.50 9.26
CA THR A 83 21.17 1.60 9.54
C THR A 83 21.62 0.39 10.36
N SER A 84 22.94 0.16 10.46
CA SER A 84 23.56 -0.94 11.20
C SER A 84 24.12 -0.51 12.57
N THR A 85 23.60 0.56 13.17
CA THR A 85 24.03 1.01 14.51
C THR A 85 23.53 0.07 15.60
N ASP A 86 24.24 0.05 16.73
CA ASP A 86 23.86 -0.77 17.89
C ASP A 86 22.41 -0.53 18.35
N ALA A 87 21.98 0.74 18.37
CA ALA A 87 20.63 1.14 18.75
C ALA A 87 19.54 0.63 17.78
N MET A 88 19.86 0.47 16.48
CA MET A 88 18.94 -0.11 15.50
C MET A 88 18.96 -1.64 15.54
N ALA A 89 20.14 -2.24 15.80
CA ALA A 89 20.33 -3.67 15.90
C ALA A 89 19.94 -4.25 17.28
N LEU A 90 19.51 -3.40 18.23
CA LEU A 90 19.19 -3.78 19.61
C LEU A 90 20.35 -4.50 20.33
N THR A 91 21.59 -4.07 20.07
CA THR A 91 22.80 -4.65 20.66
C THR A 91 23.35 -3.76 21.76
N HIS A 92 24.20 -4.34 22.62
CA HIS A 92 24.85 -3.64 23.74
C HIS A 92 23.89 -2.86 24.66
N GLY A 93 22.64 -3.33 24.77
CA GLY A 93 21.60 -2.69 25.59
C GLY A 93 21.07 -1.36 25.03
N GLN A 94 21.40 -1.01 23.78
CA GLN A 94 20.93 0.22 23.13
C GLN A 94 19.60 -0.02 22.39
N SER A 95 18.79 1.03 22.24
CA SER A 95 17.54 0.98 21.48
C SER A 95 17.18 2.32 20.85
N THR A 96 16.27 2.28 19.88
CA THR A 96 15.75 3.45 19.17
C THR A 96 14.21 3.47 19.12
N TYR A 97 13.55 2.89 20.13
CA TYR A 97 12.09 2.88 20.23
C TYR A 97 11.51 4.30 20.17
N GLY A 98 10.46 4.49 19.37
CA GLY A 98 9.87 5.82 19.10
C GLY A 98 10.72 6.74 18.21
N ARG A 99 11.84 6.25 17.66
CA ARG A 99 12.77 6.98 16.78
C ARG A 99 13.01 6.19 15.49
N GLY A 100 13.86 6.69 14.59
CA GLY A 100 14.11 6.10 13.28
C GLY A 100 13.50 6.94 12.16
N SER A 101 12.87 6.33 11.16
CA SER A 101 12.24 7.08 10.07
C SER A 101 10.92 7.70 10.53
N TRP A 102 10.89 9.04 10.61
CA TRP A 102 9.70 9.85 10.91
C TRP A 102 8.98 10.25 9.59
N ALA A 103 8.10 11.26 9.66
CA ALA A 103 7.28 11.73 8.54
C ALA A 103 8.04 11.80 7.21
N SER A 104 7.50 11.10 6.21
CA SER A 104 8.08 10.98 4.86
C SER A 104 7.41 11.94 3.87
N SER A 105 8.01 12.11 2.69
CA SER A 105 7.44 12.94 1.62
C SER A 105 7.49 12.22 0.27
N LEU A 106 6.39 11.60 -0.15
CA LEU A 106 6.29 10.91 -1.42
C LEU A 106 5.94 11.87 -2.56
N ARG A 107 6.72 11.86 -3.65
CA ARG A 107 6.52 12.66 -4.87
C ARG A 107 6.75 11.84 -6.13
N TYR A 108 6.16 12.28 -7.23
CA TYR A 108 6.40 11.73 -8.56
C TYR A 108 6.73 12.85 -9.52
N HIS A 109 7.82 12.70 -10.26
CA HIS A 109 8.26 13.66 -11.25
C HIS A 109 8.92 12.94 -12.42
N GLN A 110 8.40 13.18 -13.63
CA GLN A 110 8.98 12.68 -14.90
C GLN A 110 9.36 11.19 -14.89
N GLY A 111 8.43 10.30 -14.53
CA GLY A 111 8.69 8.85 -14.53
C GLY A 111 9.38 8.32 -13.28
N THR A 112 9.82 9.20 -12.37
CA THR A 112 10.57 8.82 -11.16
C THR A 112 9.77 9.12 -9.91
N TYR A 113 9.74 8.16 -8.98
CA TYR A 113 9.20 8.33 -7.63
C TYR A 113 10.33 8.76 -6.68
N TYR A 114 10.04 9.72 -5.82
CA TYR A 114 10.93 10.25 -4.80
C TYR A 114 10.25 10.06 -3.45
N VAL A 115 10.95 9.49 -2.48
CA VAL A 115 10.46 9.25 -1.11
C VAL A 115 11.53 9.65 -0.12
#